data_AF-A0A0T7H4E2-F1
#
_entry.id   AF-A0A0T7H4E2-F1
#
_cell.length_a   1.000
_cell.length_b   1.000
_cell.length_c   1.000
_cell.angle_alpha   90.00
_cell.angle_beta   90.00
_cell.angle_gamma   90.00
#
_symmetry.space_group_name_H-M   'P 1'
#
loop_
_entity.id
_entity.type
_entity.pdbx_description
1 polymer ?
#
loop_
_entity_poly.entity_id
_entity_poly.type
_entity_poly.pdbx_seq_one_letter_code
_entity_poly.pdbx_strand_id
1 'polypeptide(L)' 'MTHDEMTIAEVLKDPLIRQMMQADRVSLRDMKKLLREAACGQRISKESVPLQRPSDRHAPLHLAGSLRLKLPSKSSVATG' A
#
# COMPACT_ATOMS: atom_id res chain seq x y z
N MET A 1 -12.94 18.47 -24.96
CA MET A 1 -13.84 18.80 -23.83
C MET A 1 -12.96 19.04 -22.62
N THR A 2 -12.74 20.30 -22.26
CA THR A 2 -12.09 20.67 -21.01
C THR A 2 -13.01 20.21 -19.89
N HIS A 3 -12.55 19.30 -19.04
CA HIS A 3 -13.28 18.99 -17.81
C HIS A 3 -13.18 20.24 -16.95
N ASP A 4 -14.30 20.91 -16.68
CA ASP A 4 -14.34 21.95 -15.66
C ASP A 4 -14.02 21.29 -14.33
N GLU A 5 -12.81 21.52 -13.84
CA GLU A 5 -12.37 21.03 -12.55
C GLU A 5 -13.22 21.72 -11.46
N MET A 6 -14.07 20.94 -10.78
CA MET A 6 -14.83 21.44 -9.65
C MET A 6 -13.99 21.37 -8.38
N THR A 7 -14.11 22.41 -7.57
CA THR A 7 -13.59 22.39 -6.21
C THR A 7 -14.42 21.44 -5.34
N ILE A 8 -13.81 20.86 -4.30
CA ILE A 8 -14.54 20.04 -3.33
C ILE A 8 -15.71 20.82 -2.67
N ALA A 9 -15.58 22.15 -2.55
CA ALA A 9 -16.63 23.00 -2.02
C ALA A 9 -17.85 23.08 -2.94
N GLU A 10 -17.66 23.00 -4.25
CA GLU A 10 -18.74 22.94 -5.24
C GLU A 10 -19.37 21.54 -5.27
N VAL A 11 -18.55 20.48 -5.22
CA VAL A 11 -19.03 19.10 -5.10
C VAL A 11 -19.92 18.92 -3.87
N LEU A 12 -19.53 19.47 -2.70
CA LEU A 12 -20.33 19.39 -1.48
C LEU A 12 -21.60 20.27 -1.50
N LYS A 13 -21.78 21.12 -2.52
CA LYS A 13 -23.06 21.83 -2.75
C LYS A 13 -24.01 21.03 -3.61
N ASP A 14 -23.53 20.01 -4.33
CA ASP A 14 -24.35 19.18 -5.19
C ASP A 14 -25.47 18.47 -4.40
N PRO A 15 -26.74 18.53 -4.88
CA PRO A 15 -27.87 17.91 -4.19
C PRO A 15 -27.76 16.39 -4.04
N LEU A 16 -27.26 15.69 -5.06
CA LEU A 16 -27.10 14.23 -5.03
C LEU A 16 -26.02 13.83 -4.03
N ILE A 17 -24.90 14.56 -4.00
CA ILE A 17 -23.86 14.34 -2.99
C ILE A 17 -24.41 14.56 -1.58
N ARG A 18 -25.22 15.60 -1.36
CA ARG A 18 -25.87 15.83 -0.05
C ARG A 18 -26.82 14.70 0.33
N GLN A 19 -27.57 14.16 -0.62
CA GLN A 19 -28.44 13.01 -0.38
C GLN A 19 -27.66 11.75 -0.01
N MET A 20 -26.56 11.47 -0.72
CA MET A 20 -25.66 10.36 -0.38
C MET A 20 -25.09 10.51 1.04
N MET A 21 -24.59 11.70 1.38
CA MET A 21 -24.08 11.97 2.74
C MET A 21 -25.16 11.76 3.81
N GLN A 22 -26.40 12.19 3.55
CA GLN A 22 -27.52 11.99 4.48
C GLN A 22 -27.87 10.51 4.64
N ALA A 23 -27.86 9.73 3.56
CA ALA A 23 -28.06 8.28 3.61
C ALA A 23 -27.01 7.60 4.51
N ASP A 24 -25.77 8.11 4.45
CA ASP A 24 -24.65 7.63 5.27
C ASP A 24 -24.58 8.27 6.66
N ARG A 25 -25.57 9.10 7.03
CA ARG A 25 -25.63 9.86 8.30
C ARG A 25 -24.43 10.77 8.55
N VAL A 26 -23.79 11.24 7.47
CA VAL A 26 -22.66 12.17 7.54
C VAL A 26 -23.17 13.61 7.39
N SER A 27 -22.89 14.45 8.39
CA SER A 27 -23.24 15.87 8.30
C SER A 27 -22.19 16.65 7.49
N LEU A 28 -22.60 17.75 6.86
CA LEU A 28 -21.68 18.66 6.18
C LEU A 28 -20.64 19.27 7.14
N ARG A 29 -21.01 19.43 8.41
CA ARG A 29 -20.10 19.92 9.46
C ARG A 29 -18.98 18.92 9.72
N ASP A 30 -19.30 17.62 9.80
CA ASP A 30 -18.32 16.56 10.06
C ASP A 30 -17.40 16.40 8.85
N MET A 31 -17.95 16.42 7.64
CA MET A 31 -17.15 16.40 6.41
C MET A 31 -16.20 17.61 6.34
N LYS A 32 -16.67 18.82 6.65
CA LYS A 32 -15.82 20.02 6.70
C LYS A 32 -14.68 19.88 7.72
N LYS A 33 -14.98 19.31 8.90
CA LYS A 33 -13.99 19.05 9.95
C LYS A 33 -12.93 18.06 9.45
N LEU A 34 -13.37 16.94 8.88
CA LEU A 34 -12.49 15.91 8.33
C LEU A 34 -11.56 16.46 7.24
N LEU A 35 -12.10 17.21 6.27
CA LEU A 35 -11.31 17.81 5.21
C LEU A 35 -10.25 18.79 5.75
N ARG A 36 -10.61 19.58 6.77
CA ARG A 36 -9.66 20.49 7.43
C ARG A 36 -8.55 19.72 8.14
N GLU A 37 -8.91 18.69 8.90
CA GLU A 37 -7.96 17.85 9.62
C GLU A 37 -7.00 17.14 8.67
N ALA A 38 -7.51 16.57 7.57
CA ALA A 38 -6.70 15.93 6.54
C ALA A 38 -5.74 16.92 5.88
N ALA A 39 -6.20 18.12 5.53
CA ALA A 39 -5.36 19.15 4.93
C ALA A 39 -4.26 19.65 5.90
N CYS A 40 -4.56 19.73 7.20
CA CYS A 40 -3.58 20.08 8.21
C CYS A 40 -2.58 18.94 8.46
N GLY A 41 -3.03 17.69 8.54
CA GLY A 41 -2.18 16.52 8.74
C GLY A 41 -1.20 16.28 7.59
N GLN A 42 -1.63 16.50 6.34
CA GLN A 42 -0.75 16.42 5.17
C GLN A 42 0.39 17.44 5.17
N ARG A 43 0.25 18.58 5.86
CA ARG A 43 1.35 19.54 6.01
C ARG A 43 2.44 19.04 6.94
N ILE A 44 2.11 18.13 7.87
CA ILE A 44 3.02 17.60 8.88
C ILE A 44 3.67 16.29 8.38
N SER A 45 2.95 15.46 7.62
CA SER A 45 3.44 14.16 7.12
C SER A 45 4.29 14.21 5.85
N LYS A 46 4.65 15.40 5.33
CA LYS A 46 5.54 15.49 4.15
C LYS A 46 7.00 15.15 4.41
N GLU A 47 7.39 14.84 5.65
CA GLU A 47 8.78 14.55 6.03
C GLU A 47 9.11 13.08 6.34
N SER A 48 8.20 12.13 6.17
CA SER A 48 8.58 10.72 6.34
C SER A 48 7.68 9.76 5.58
N VAL A 49 8.10 9.37 4.38
CA VAL A 49 8.21 7.96 3.92
C VAL A 49 8.98 7.98 2.59
N PRO A 50 10.21 7.47 2.51
CA PRO A 50 10.79 7.06 1.24
C PRO A 50 9.91 5.94 0.68
N LEU A 51 9.32 6.16 -0.49
CA LEU A 51 8.62 5.17 -1.28
C LEU A 51 9.60 4.02 -1.62
N GLN A 52 9.73 3.02 -0.74
CA GLN A 52 10.40 1.77 -1.06
C GLN A 52 9.52 1.04 -2.06
N ARG A 53 9.86 1.17 -3.35
CA ARG A 53 9.36 0.29 -4.39
C ARG A 53 9.75 -1.14 -3.98
N PRO A 54 8.81 -2.11 -3.94
CA PRO A 54 9.21 -3.50 -3.87
C PRO A 54 10.06 -3.77 -5.13
N SER A 55 11.34 -4.06 -4.90
CA SER A 55 12.24 -4.48 -5.96
C SER A 55 11.78 -5.87 -6.38
N ASP A 56 11.04 -5.95 -7.47
CA ASP A 56 10.77 -7.19 -8.22
C ASP A 56 12.10 -7.78 -8.70
N ARG A 57 12.80 -8.48 -7.81
CA ARG A 57 13.88 -9.39 -8.19
C ARG A 57 13.25 -10.73 -8.53
N HIS A 58 12.89 -10.86 -9.80
CA HIS A 58 12.81 -12.14 -10.49
C HIS A 58 14.01 -13.02 -10.12
N ALA A 59 13.76 -14.12 -9.43
CA ALA A 59 14.68 -15.25 -9.38
C ALA A 59 14.32 -16.18 -10.55
N PRO A 60 15.19 -16.40 -11.55
CA PRO A 60 15.03 -17.52 -12.45
C PRO A 60 15.52 -18.79 -11.76
N LEU A 61 14.62 -19.76 -11.60
CA LEU A 61 14.94 -21.14 -11.26
C LEU A 61 15.79 -21.74 -12.39
N HIS A 62 17.12 -21.75 -12.24
CA HIS A 62 18.00 -22.46 -13.17
C HIS A 62 18.25 -23.88 -12.64
N LEU A 63 17.44 -24.80 -13.18
CA LEU A 63 17.66 -26.23 -13.24
C LEU A 63 19.03 -26.51 -13.88
N ALA A 64 19.99 -27.01 -13.10
CA ALA A 64 21.20 -27.62 -13.62
C ALA A 64 21.47 -28.90 -12.83
N GLY A 65 21.07 -30.02 -13.42
CA GLY A 65 21.43 -31.34 -12.93
C GLY A 65 22.95 -31.55 -13.04
N SER A 66 23.51 -32.24 -12.06
CA SER A 66 24.71 -33.05 -12.25
C SER A 66 24.75 -34.14 -11.20
N LEU A 67 24.48 -35.34 -11.68
CA LEU A 67 24.71 -36.62 -11.04
C LEU A 67 26.15 -36.68 -10.49
N ARG A 68 26.32 -37.05 -9.23
CA ARG A 68 27.55 -37.74 -8.83
C ARG A 68 27.33 -38.72 -7.68
N LEU A 69 27.04 -39.95 -8.09
CA LEU A 69 27.34 -41.17 -7.35
C LEU A 69 28.79 -41.13 -6.80
N LYS A 70 28.96 -41.24 -5.48
CA LYS A 70 29.87 -42.22 -4.85
C LYS A 70 29.71 -42.24 -3.31
N LEU A 71 29.16 -43.34 -2.80
CA LEU A 71 29.54 -43.94 -1.51
C LEU A 71 31.02 -44.39 -1.62
N PRO A 72 31.83 -44.38 -0.54
CA PRO A 72 31.70 -45.45 0.47
C PRO A 72 32.00 -45.09 1.94
N SER A 73 31.42 -45.95 2.77
CA SER A 73 31.69 -46.35 4.16
C SER A 73 33.13 -46.26 4.66
N LYS A 74 33.33 -45.85 5.94
CA LYS A 74 34.23 -46.36 7.03
C LYS A 74 33.78 -45.74 8.38
N SER A 75 33.07 -46.42 9.29
CA SER A 75 33.54 -47.24 10.44
C SER A 75 34.36 -46.52 11.53
N SER A 76 33.93 -46.71 12.79
CA SER A 76 34.73 -46.69 14.04
C SER A 76 35.26 -45.32 14.52
N VAL A 77 35.36 -44.97 15.81
CA VAL A 77 35.39 -45.75 17.06
C VAL A 77 35.04 -44.83 18.25
N ALA A 78 34.64 -45.43 19.37
CA ALA A 78 34.43 -44.79 20.68
C ALA A 78 35.74 -44.34 21.38
N THR A 79 35.58 -43.48 22.39
CA THR A 79 36.32 -43.39 23.69
C THR A 79 36.87 -41.99 23.98
N GLY A 80 36.51 -41.49 25.15
CA GLY A 80 37.02 -40.28 25.79
C GLY A 80 36.07 -39.81 26.87
#